data_AF-A0A3M2D4K0-F1
#
_entry.id   AF-A0A3M2D4K0-F1
#
_cell.length_a   1.000
_cell.length_b   1.000
_cell.length_c   1.000
_cell.angle_alpha   90.00
_cell.angle_beta   90.00
_cell.angle_gamma   90.00
#
_symmetry.space_group_name_H-M   'P 1'
#
loop_
_entity.id
_entity.type
_entity.pdbx_description
1 polymer ?
#
loop_
_entity_poly.entity_id
_entity_poly.type
_entity_poly.pdbx_seq_one_letter_code
_entity_poly.pdbx_strand_id
1 'polypeptide(L)'
;MSLMGILDIFSRNRDEDLEKKRREFLLKNGRITEGTIIDSQTTARGEIVFYVYSVQGVNFESSELLTFEQMKNPLKYAPGAKVNVRYDPKNHGNSILE
;
A
#
# COMPACT_ATOMS: atom_id res chain seq x y z
N MET A 1 -3.17 -24.25 -28.05
CA MET A 1 -2.47 -23.21 -27.26
C MET A 1 -3.48 -22.14 -26.91
N SER A 2 -3.85 -22.02 -25.64
CA SER A 2 -4.94 -21.13 -25.19
C SER A 2 -4.48 -19.67 -25.20
N LEU A 3 -5.25 -18.81 -25.87
CA LEU A 3 -5.00 -17.37 -26.02
C LEU A 3 -5.12 -16.60 -24.68
N MET A 4 -5.82 -17.18 -23.68
CA MET A 4 -5.96 -16.60 -22.33
C MET A 4 -4.62 -16.41 -21.61
N GLY A 5 -3.68 -17.35 -21.76
CA GLY A 5 -2.45 -17.34 -20.95
C GLY A 5 -1.48 -16.21 -21.30
N ILE A 6 -1.50 -15.72 -22.53
CA ILE A 6 -0.60 -14.64 -22.97
C ILE A 6 -1.16 -13.28 -22.51
N LEU A 7 -2.48 -13.07 -22.62
CA LEU A 7 -3.13 -11.81 -22.22
C LEU A 7 -3.03 -11.56 -20.71
N ASP A 8 -3.17 -12.61 -19.89
CA ASP A 8 -3.05 -12.50 -18.42
C ASP A 8 -1.64 -12.09 -17.97
N ILE A 9 -0.60 -12.60 -18.63
CA ILE A 9 0.80 -12.24 -18.34
C ILE A 9 1.05 -10.76 -18.68
N PHE A 10 0.55 -10.30 -19.84
CA PHE A 10 0.72 -8.89 -20.23
C PHE A 10 -0.04 -7.93 -19.31
N SER A 11 -1.25 -8.29 -18.86
CA SER A 11 -2.00 -7.48 -17.90
C SER A 11 -1.25 -7.36 -16.58
N ARG A 12 -0.76 -8.48 -16.05
CA ARG A 12 -0.03 -8.51 -14.77
C ARG A 12 1.23 -7.65 -14.79
N ASN A 13 2.02 -7.73 -15.85
CA ASN A 13 3.22 -6.90 -16.01
C ASN A 13 2.86 -5.40 -16.07
N ARG A 14 1.77 -5.05 -16.75
CA ARG A 14 1.28 -3.66 -16.81
C ARG A 14 0.85 -3.16 -15.42
N ASP A 15 0.16 -3.98 -14.65
CA ASP A 15 -0.30 -3.62 -13.30
C ASP A 15 0.88 -3.44 -12.34
N GLU A 16 1.87 -4.33 -12.39
CA GLU A 16 3.11 -4.21 -11.63
C GLU A 16 3.90 -2.94 -11.99
N ASP A 17 3.99 -2.60 -13.28
CA ASP A 17 4.61 -1.36 -13.75
C ASP A 17 3.85 -0.10 -13.28
N LEU A 18 2.52 -0.15 -13.25
CA LEU A 18 1.69 0.96 -12.78
C LEU A 18 1.86 1.17 -11.27
N GLU A 19 1.83 0.10 -10.48
CA GLU A 19 2.03 0.17 -9.04
C GLU A 19 3.43 0.69 -8.68
N LYS A 20 4.46 0.23 -9.40
CA LYS A 20 5.82 0.74 -9.25
C LYS A 20 5.89 2.24 -9.52
N LYS A 21 5.31 2.71 -10.64
CA LYS A 21 5.25 4.14 -10.98
C LYS A 21 4.47 4.95 -9.93
N ARG A 22 3.37 4.40 -9.40
CA ARG A 22 2.58 5.03 -8.34
C ARG A 22 3.41 5.20 -7.06
N ARG A 23 4.15 4.17 -6.65
CA ARG A 23 5.06 4.23 -5.50
C ARG A 23 6.18 5.24 -5.70
N GLU A 24 6.85 5.21 -6.85
CA GLU A 24 7.91 6.18 -7.19
C GLU A 24 7.38 7.61 -7.17
N PHE A 25 6.18 7.84 -7.69
CA PHE A 25 5.52 9.14 -7.64
C PHE A 25 5.28 9.58 -6.18
N LEU A 26 4.75 8.71 -5.32
CA LEU A 26 4.49 9.02 -3.92
C LEU A 26 5.78 9.28 -3.15
N LEU A 27 6.81 8.45 -3.33
CA LEU A 27 8.13 8.65 -2.71
C LEU A 27 8.72 10.01 -3.05
N LYS A 28 8.51 10.48 -4.29
CA LYS A 28 9.03 11.78 -4.75
C LYS A 28 8.18 12.98 -4.36
N ASN A 29 6.85 12.87 -4.37
CA ASN A 29 5.94 14.03 -4.29
C ASN A 29 5.00 14.00 -3.08
N GLY A 30 4.91 12.88 -2.38
CA GLY A 30 3.98 12.68 -1.27
C GLY A 30 4.40 13.40 0.01
N ARG A 31 3.42 13.67 0.87
CA ARG A 31 3.61 14.16 2.24
C ARG A 31 3.46 13.01 3.21
N ILE A 32 4.07 13.14 4.38
CA ILE A 32 4.01 12.12 5.44
C ILE A 32 3.07 12.60 6.53
N THR A 33 2.26 11.69 7.05
CA THR A 33 1.48 11.86 8.28
C THR A 33 1.55 10.59 9.11
N GLU A 34 1.13 10.66 10.37
CA GLU A 34 0.93 9.47 11.19
C GLU A 34 -0.37 8.77 10.80
N GLY A 35 -0.31 7.45 10.69
CA GLY A 35 -1.46 6.56 10.59
C GLY A 35 -1.42 5.49 11.68
N THR A 36 -2.48 4.70 11.74
CA THR A 36 -2.61 3.57 12.68
C THR A 36 -3.09 2.35 11.93
N ILE A 37 -2.43 1.21 12.13
CA ILE A 37 -2.93 -0.07 11.62
C ILE A 37 -4.20 -0.43 12.38
N ILE A 38 -5.26 -0.79 11.66
CA ILE A 38 -6.55 -1.16 12.24
C ILE A 38 -6.80 -2.67 12.15
N ASP A 39 -6.24 -3.35 11.15
CA ASP A 39 -6.39 -4.79 10.97
C ASP A 39 -5.28 -5.36 10.08
N SER A 40 -5.11 -6.69 10.06
CA SER A 40 -4.24 -7.38 9.11
C SER A 40 -4.82 -8.74 8.67
N GLN A 41 -4.49 -9.15 7.45
CA GLN A 41 -4.94 -10.39 6.85
C GLN A 41 -3.78 -11.09 6.14
N THR A 42 -3.48 -12.31 6.56
CA THR A 42 -2.55 -13.19 5.85
C THR A 42 -3.21 -13.81 4.62
N THR A 43 -2.54 -13.67 3.47
CA THR A 43 -2.97 -14.24 2.19
C THR A 43 -1.89 -15.14 1.61
N ALA A 44 -2.21 -15.88 0.54
CA ALA A 44 -1.20 -16.64 -0.22
C ALA A 44 -0.10 -15.77 -0.85
N ARG A 45 -0.31 -14.45 -0.96
CA ARG A 45 0.66 -13.50 -1.54
C ARG A 45 1.49 -12.75 -0.49
N GLY A 46 1.18 -12.90 0.80
CA GLY A 46 1.79 -12.16 1.89
C GLY A 46 0.75 -11.55 2.83
N GLU A 47 1.20 -10.64 3.69
CA GLU A 47 0.36 -9.96 4.69
C GLU A 47 -0.23 -8.68 4.10
N ILE A 48 -1.55 -8.57 4.09
CA ILE A 48 -2.26 -7.33 3.79
C ILE A 48 -2.55 -6.63 5.10
N VAL A 49 -2.24 -5.35 5.20
CA VAL A 49 -2.56 -4.53 6.38
C VAL A 49 -3.55 -3.45 6.01
N PHE A 50 -4.45 -3.16 6.93
CA PHE A 50 -5.45 -2.11 6.81
C PHE A 50 -5.07 -0.99 7.78
N TYR A 51 -5.13 0.26 7.33
CA TYR A 51 -4.70 1.39 8.13
C TYR A 51 -5.58 2.62 7.90
N VAL A 52 -5.64 3.46 8.93
CA VAL A 52 -6.34 4.74 8.92
C VAL A 52 -5.36 5.88 9.18
N TYR A 53 -5.57 7.01 8.53
CA TYR A 53 -4.81 8.25 8.74
C TYR A 53 -5.71 9.46 8.51
N SER A 54 -5.34 10.59 9.11
CA SER A 54 -6.13 11.82 9.01
C SER A 54 -5.37 12.92 8.27
N VAL A 55 -6.06 13.61 7.36
CA VAL A 55 -5.56 14.80 6.67
C VAL A 55 -6.61 15.90 6.81
N GLN A 56 -6.26 17.01 7.47
CA GLN A 56 -7.15 18.16 7.66
C GLN A 56 -8.51 17.80 8.30
N GLY A 57 -8.50 16.89 9.27
CA GLY A 57 -9.71 16.44 9.98
C GLY A 57 -10.55 15.41 9.22
N VAL A 58 -10.16 15.00 8.01
CA VAL A 58 -10.80 13.93 7.25
C VAL A 58 -10.01 12.64 7.43
N ASN A 59 -10.70 11.54 7.76
CA ASN A 59 -10.11 10.22 7.89
C ASN A 59 -10.12 9.49 6.54
N PHE A 60 -9.01 8.84 6.24
CA PHE A 60 -8.82 7.98 5.08
C PHE A 60 -8.45 6.59 5.56
N GLU A 61 -9.11 5.59 5.00
CA GLU A 61 -8.78 4.18 5.21
C GLU A 61 -8.20 3.61 3.91
N SER A 62 -7.18 2.78 4.06
CA SER A 62 -6.50 2.15 2.94
C SER A 62 -5.96 0.78 3.35
N SER A 63 -5.50 0.01 2.36
CA SER A 63 -4.89 -1.30 2.57
C SER A 63 -3.69 -1.49 1.66
N GLU A 64 -2.72 -2.26 2.13
CA GLU A 64 -1.49 -2.51 1.38
C GLU A 64 -0.93 -3.90 1.66
N LEU A 65 -0.44 -4.57 0.62
CA LEU A 65 0.36 -5.78 0.78
C LEU A 65 1.76 -5.38 1.24
N LEU A 66 2.18 -5.90 2.40
CA LEU A 66 3.52 -5.63 2.92
C LEU A 66 4.60 -6.14 1.96
N THR A 67 5.62 -5.31 1.76
CA THR A 67 6.83 -5.74 1.07
C THR A 67 7.59 -6.77 1.90
N PHE A 68 8.44 -7.56 1.25
CA PHE A 68 9.27 -8.57 1.93
C PHE A 68 10.12 -7.96 3.07
N GLU A 69 10.65 -6.76 2.88
CA GLU A 69 11.42 -6.06 3.92
C GLU A 69 10.54 -5.64 5.11
N GLN A 70 9.32 -5.17 4.86
CA GLN A 70 8.37 -4.80 5.92
C GLN A 70 7.93 -6.03 6.73
N MET A 71 7.76 -7.18 6.06
CA MET A 71 7.43 -8.45 6.72
C MET A 71 8.51 -8.94 7.70
N LYS A 72 9.76 -8.43 7.63
CA LYS A 72 10.81 -8.75 8.61
C LYS A 72 10.52 -8.18 10.00
N ASN A 73 9.64 -7.18 10.10
CA ASN A 73 9.21 -6.59 11.38
C ASN A 73 7.67 -6.55 11.48
N PRO A 74 7.02 -7.70 11.72
CA PRO A 74 5.56 -7.78 11.71
C PRO A 74 4.91 -6.96 12.83
N LEU A 75 5.60 -6.77 13.97
CA LEU A 75 5.08 -5.97 15.08
C LEU A 75 4.92 -4.48 14.72
N LYS A 76 5.75 -3.95 13.81
CA LYS A 76 5.58 -2.57 13.28
C LYS A 76 4.24 -2.40 12.56
N TYR A 77 3.66 -3.49 12.06
CA TYR A 77 2.44 -3.48 11.26
C TYR A 77 1.29 -4.27 11.87
N ALA A 78 1.35 -4.57 13.18
CA ALA A 78 0.25 -5.20 13.89
C ALA A 78 -0.88 -4.19 14.19
N PRO A 79 -2.15 -4.64 14.34
CA PRO A 79 -3.24 -3.76 14.74
C PRO A 79 -2.92 -2.91 15.99
N GLY A 80 -3.21 -1.61 15.91
CA GLY A 80 -2.88 -0.61 16.91
C GLY A 80 -1.50 0.05 16.75
N ALA A 81 -0.61 -0.49 15.90
CA ALA A 81 0.70 0.09 15.67
C ALA A 81 0.61 1.44 14.95
N LYS A 82 1.45 2.39 15.37
CA LYS A 82 1.64 3.67 14.69
C LYS A 82 2.59 3.52 13.51
N VAL A 83 2.19 4.06 12.37
CA VAL A 83 2.94 3.96 11.11
C VAL A 83 3.04 5.31 10.41
N ASN A 84 4.07 5.47 9.60
CA ASN A 84 4.17 6.61 8.71
C ASN A 84 3.40 6.31 7.43
N VAL A 85 2.46 7.18 7.09
CA VAL A 85 1.69 7.10 5.86
C VAL A 85 2.14 8.23 4.94
N ARG A 86 2.61 7.85 3.76
CA ARG A 86 2.95 8.78 2.70
C ARG A 86 1.79 8.88 1.72
N TYR A 87 1.23 10.07 1.54
CA TYR A 87 0.05 10.31 0.71
C TYR A 87 0.27 11.41 -0.33
N ASP A 88 -0.49 11.36 -1.41
CA ASP A 88 -0.52 12.44 -2.42
C ASP A 88 -1.34 13.63 -1.91
N PRO A 89 -0.76 14.83 -1.72
CA PRO A 89 -1.49 16.01 -1.24
C PRO A 89 -2.55 16.53 -2.23
N LYS A 90 -2.57 16.06 -3.49
CA LYS A 90 -3.61 16.39 -4.47
C LYS A 90 -4.69 15.32 -4.56
N ASN A 91 -4.42 14.11 -4.08
CA ASN A 91 -5.35 13.00 -4.01
C ASN A 91 -5.10 12.22 -2.71
N HIS A 92 -5.69 12.68 -1.62
CA HIS A 92 -5.38 12.17 -0.28
C HIS A 92 -5.64 10.67 -0.10
N GLY A 93 -6.51 10.04 -0.91
CA GLY A 93 -6.75 8.59 -0.87
C GLY A 93 -5.64 7.75 -1.50
N ASN A 94 -4.74 8.35 -2.28
CA ASN A 94 -3.57 7.67 -2.81
C ASN A 94 -2.43 7.71 -1.79
N SER A 95 -2.17 6.58 -1.13
CA SER A 95 -1.18 6.47 -0.06
C SER A 95 -0.38 5.17 -0.12
N ILE A 96 0.73 5.16 0.62
CA ILE A 96 1.55 3.98 0.93
C ILE A 96 2.08 4.04 2.36
N LEU A 97 2.42 2.87 2.91
CA LEU A 97 3.19 2.73 4.13
C LEU A 97 4.69 2.93 3.90
N GLU A 98 5.33 3.68 4.78
CA GLU A 98 6.78 3.96 4.78
C GLU A 98 7.58 3.11 5.79
#